data_AF-A0A1W1UIP8-F1
#
_entry.id   AF-A0A1W1UIP8-F1
#
_cell.length_a   1.000
_cell.length_b   1.000
_cell.length_c   1.000
_cell.angle_alpha   90.00
_cell.angle_beta   90.00
_cell.angle_gamma   90.00
#
_symmetry.space_group_name_H-M   'P 1'
#
loop_
_entity.id
_entity.type
_entity.pdbx_description
1 polymer ?
#
loop_
_entity_poly.entity_id
_entity_poly.type
_entity_poly.pdbx_seq_one_letter_code
_entity_poly.pdbx_strand_id
1 'polypeptide(L)'
;MFLDILKLGVKDIFRYKREFFILELIIMVITLISISSLGSMISAFESEKFETYYSAVPISYNQKEKENLIKRLDETFKKGGYTYFYSNYVNTKFDVEVLVLVGKFEDRSDNNIIWYVPKKDLEKLKESSLGNIEIIDSIKIDEKKMELIQMENLLDDNSAQFIKFDGKEFKNLPSYQISDIELIALSEDAKLVDNTGNNDVHKEFENAFENTFLHLQKDEFSNIEEISFVKRFMFIYIIISIIATALGLIIIIKHIYAKLHREYIIHLICGATKLNIFIRNSIFLIFLTGINFLTMNYLNAFNMDTFFAINIFISIVFIIIFELIILRILIKEDLSIKLEGE
;
A
#
# COMPACT_ATOMS: atom_id res chain seq x y z
N MET A 1 36.05 -31.35 14.79
CA MET A 1 36.60 -30.26 13.97
C MET A 1 35.59 -29.16 13.70
N PHE A 2 34.52 -29.37 12.91
CA PHE A 2 33.50 -28.32 12.67
C PHE A 2 32.76 -27.87 13.95
N LEU A 3 32.30 -28.82 14.77
CA LEU A 3 31.68 -28.53 16.07
C LEU A 3 32.60 -27.76 17.04
N ASP A 4 33.91 -28.01 16.98
CA ASP A 4 34.89 -27.31 17.82
C ASP A 4 35.05 -25.85 17.36
N ILE A 5 35.03 -25.61 16.05
CA ILE A 5 35.03 -24.26 15.46
C ILE A 5 33.75 -23.52 15.85
N LEU A 6 32.59 -24.19 15.78
CA LEU A 6 31.32 -23.63 16.25
C LEU A 6 31.38 -23.21 17.72
N LYS A 7 31.86 -24.11 18.58
CA LYS A 7 32.01 -23.86 20.01
C LYS A 7 32.97 -22.71 20.31
N LEU A 8 34.07 -22.59 19.54
CA LEU A 8 35.01 -21.48 19.65
C LEU A 8 34.39 -20.15 19.25
N GLY A 9 33.63 -20.11 18.15
CA GLY A 9 32.92 -18.89 17.72
C GLY A 9 31.90 -18.42 18.76
N VAL A 10 31.12 -19.35 19.32
CA VAL A 10 30.18 -19.02 20.43
C VAL A 10 30.95 -18.52 21.67
N LYS A 11 32.07 -19.16 22.01
CA LYS A 11 32.91 -18.71 23.14
C LYS A 11 33.45 -17.29 22.93
N ASP A 12 33.78 -16.92 21.70
CA ASP A 12 34.23 -15.55 21.39
C ASP A 12 33.11 -14.53 21.58
N ILE A 13 31.86 -14.86 21.23
CA ILE A 13 30.70 -13.99 21.52
C ILE A 13 30.62 -13.70 23.02
N PHE A 14 30.73 -14.71 23.88
CA PHE A 14 30.71 -14.51 25.33
C PHE A 14 31.91 -13.74 25.86
N ARG A 15 33.09 -13.92 25.26
CA ARG A 15 34.31 -13.19 25.62
C ARG A 15 34.23 -11.71 25.26
N TYR A 16 33.61 -11.39 24.12
CA TYR A 16 33.42 -10.02 23.62
C TYR A 16 31.96 -9.57 23.72
N LYS A 17 31.26 -10.01 24.77
CA LYS A 17 29.82 -9.75 24.97
C LYS A 17 29.45 -8.26 24.91
N ARG A 18 30.33 -7.38 25.40
CA ARG A 18 30.07 -5.94 25.41
C ARG A 18 30.05 -5.39 23.99
N GLU A 19 31.06 -5.72 23.18
CA GLU A 19 31.14 -5.35 21.77
C GLU A 19 29.97 -5.96 20.98
N PHE A 20 29.59 -7.20 21.29
CA PHE A 20 28.42 -7.87 20.70
C PHE A 20 27.12 -7.11 20.98
N PHE A 21 26.80 -6.80 22.24
CA PHE A 21 25.56 -6.11 22.60
C PHE A 21 25.48 -4.67 22.05
N ILE A 22 26.61 -3.95 22.00
CA ILE A 22 26.65 -2.61 21.40
C ILE A 22 26.31 -2.69 19.90
N LEU A 23 26.89 -3.66 19.20
CA LEU A 23 26.65 -3.83 17.77
C LEU A 23 25.22 -4.31 17.49
N GLU A 24 24.69 -5.23 18.30
CA GLU A 24 23.30 -5.67 18.25
C GLU A 24 22.34 -4.48 18.38
N LEU A 25 22.56 -3.61 19.37
CA LEU A 25 21.71 -2.42 19.58
C LEU A 25 21.76 -1.45 18.40
N ILE A 26 22.96 -1.22 17.83
CA ILE A 26 23.11 -0.37 16.64
C ILE A 26 22.33 -0.95 15.45
N ILE A 27 22.46 -2.25 15.23
CA ILE A 27 21.81 -2.92 14.09
C ILE A 27 20.31 -2.98 14.29
N MET A 28 19.84 -3.16 15.52
CA MET A 28 18.43 -3.09 15.87
C MET A 28 17.83 -1.73 15.52
N VAL A 29 18.48 -0.63 15.94
CA VAL A 29 18.02 0.73 15.63
C VAL A 29 17.96 0.98 14.12
N ILE A 30 19.00 0.57 13.39
CA ILE A 30 19.05 0.83 11.94
C ILE A 30 18.06 -0.06 11.18
N THR A 31 17.88 -1.30 11.62
CA THR A 31 16.90 -2.22 11.03
C THR A 31 15.48 -1.69 11.23
N LEU A 32 15.15 -1.20 12.44
CA LEU A 32 13.86 -0.59 12.73
C LEU A 32 13.55 0.57 11.78
N ILE A 33 14.49 1.51 11.64
CA ILE A 33 14.32 2.68 10.76
C ILE A 33 14.21 2.25 9.29
N SER A 34 15.00 1.25 8.87
CA SER A 34 14.98 0.73 7.50
C SER A 34 13.67 0.03 7.16
N ILE A 35 13.14 -0.80 8.06
CA ILE A 35 11.84 -1.46 7.89
C ILE A 35 10.73 -0.42 7.76
N SER A 36 10.70 0.56 8.66
CA SER A 36 9.71 1.63 8.63
C SER A 36 9.78 2.44 7.33
N SER A 37 10.98 2.85 6.91
CA SER A 37 11.17 3.64 5.70
C SER A 37 10.80 2.87 4.43
N LEU A 38 11.19 1.58 4.32
CA LEU A 38 10.82 0.73 3.19
C LEU A 38 9.32 0.46 3.14
N GLY A 39 8.68 0.22 4.30
CA GLY A 39 7.23 0.07 4.38
C GLY A 39 6.50 1.32 3.88
N SER A 40 6.92 2.50 4.33
CA SER A 40 6.37 3.77 3.85
C SER A 40 6.62 4.00 2.35
N MET A 41 7.75 3.53 1.81
CA MET A 41 7.99 3.63 0.37
C MET A 41 7.03 2.75 -0.41
N ILE A 42 6.82 1.50 0.03
CA ILE A 42 5.89 0.56 -0.61
C ILE A 42 4.46 1.10 -0.55
N SER A 43 4.00 1.60 0.60
CA SER A 43 2.68 2.21 0.70
C SER A 43 2.55 3.43 -0.21
N ALA A 44 3.62 4.23 -0.35
CA ALA A 44 3.63 5.36 -1.28
C ALA A 44 3.53 4.91 -2.74
N PHE A 45 4.15 3.78 -3.12
CA PHE A 45 3.99 3.19 -4.47
C PHE A 45 2.55 2.75 -4.73
N GLU A 46 1.91 2.12 -3.74
CA GLU A 46 0.52 1.68 -3.87
C GLU A 46 -0.46 2.86 -3.92
N SER A 47 -0.08 4.00 -3.34
CA SER A 47 -0.91 5.22 -3.31
C SER A 47 -0.76 6.15 -4.52
N GLU A 48 0.04 5.81 -5.54
CA GLU A 48 0.13 6.62 -6.76
C GLU A 48 -1.22 6.65 -7.47
N LYS A 49 -1.88 7.80 -7.44
CA LYS A 49 -3.20 8.00 -8.00
C LYS A 49 -3.13 9.08 -9.07
N PHE A 50 -3.54 8.71 -10.28
CA PHE A 50 -3.95 9.67 -11.29
C PHE A 50 -5.45 9.83 -11.16
N GLU A 51 -5.90 10.97 -10.64
CA GLU A 51 -7.32 11.26 -10.57
C GLU A 51 -7.60 12.52 -11.38
N THR A 52 -8.44 12.36 -12.40
CA THR A 52 -9.08 13.48 -13.07
C THR A 52 -10.28 13.89 -12.23
N TYR A 53 -10.27 15.12 -11.74
CA TYR A 53 -11.40 15.73 -11.08
C TYR A 53 -12.14 16.58 -12.09
N TYR A 54 -13.47 16.53 -12.02
CA TYR A 54 -14.34 17.36 -12.81
C TYR A 54 -15.09 18.30 -11.89
N SER A 55 -15.30 19.56 -12.29
CA SER A 55 -16.22 20.46 -11.59
C SER A 55 -17.16 21.10 -12.58
N ALA A 56 -18.46 21.08 -12.29
CA ALA A 56 -19.48 21.63 -13.15
C ALA A 56 -19.84 23.05 -12.70
N VAL A 57 -19.44 24.04 -13.50
CA VAL A 57 -19.66 25.47 -13.21
C VAL A 57 -20.84 26.01 -14.02
N PRO A 58 -21.87 26.61 -13.40
CA PRO A 58 -22.97 27.24 -14.13
C PRO A 58 -22.48 28.46 -14.92
N ILE A 59 -22.70 28.41 -16.24
CA ILE A 59 -22.38 29.50 -17.18
C ILE A 59 -23.62 30.17 -17.76
N SER A 60 -24.81 29.62 -17.52
CA SER A 60 -26.09 30.16 -17.97
C SER A 60 -27.23 29.75 -17.05
N TYR A 61 -28.28 30.57 -17.00
CA TYR A 61 -29.55 30.24 -16.33
C TYR A 61 -30.56 29.53 -17.26
N ASN A 62 -30.21 29.32 -18.54
CA ASN A 62 -31.10 28.68 -19.50
C ASN A 62 -31.02 27.14 -19.41
N GLN A 63 -31.96 26.53 -18.69
CA GLN A 63 -31.97 25.09 -18.39
C GLN A 63 -32.63 24.19 -19.44
N LYS A 64 -32.87 24.68 -20.67
CA LYS A 64 -33.54 23.90 -21.72
C LYS A 64 -32.87 22.55 -22.02
N GLU A 65 -31.55 22.49 -21.90
CA GLU A 65 -30.75 21.29 -22.19
C GLU A 65 -30.58 20.34 -20.99
N LYS A 66 -31.18 20.65 -19.83
CA LYS A 66 -30.99 19.87 -18.60
C LYS A 66 -31.39 18.41 -18.74
N GLU A 67 -32.55 18.14 -19.32
CA GLU A 67 -33.01 16.75 -19.52
C GLU A 67 -32.10 15.97 -20.47
N ASN A 68 -31.57 16.63 -21.51
CA ASN A 68 -30.64 16.02 -22.46
C ASN A 68 -29.27 15.77 -21.83
N LEU A 69 -28.78 16.68 -20.98
CA LEU A 69 -27.57 16.48 -20.20
C LEU A 69 -27.69 15.27 -19.28
N ILE A 70 -28.78 15.17 -18.51
CA ILE A 70 -29.01 14.02 -17.61
C ILE A 70 -29.04 12.69 -18.37
N LYS A 71 -29.67 12.66 -19.56
CA LYS A 71 -29.68 11.45 -20.42
C LYS A 71 -28.28 11.08 -20.91
N ARG A 72 -27.47 12.07 -21.35
CA ARG A 72 -26.09 11.83 -21.79
C ARG A 72 -25.23 11.29 -20.64
N LEU A 73 -25.35 11.87 -19.45
CA LEU A 73 -24.65 11.38 -18.24
C LEU A 73 -25.04 9.96 -17.88
N ASP A 74 -26.34 9.63 -17.93
CA ASP A 74 -26.83 8.27 -17.68
C ASP A 74 -26.20 7.25 -18.65
N GLU A 75 -26.06 7.60 -19.93
CA GLU A 75 -25.39 6.77 -20.93
C GLU A 75 -23.88 6.63 -20.67
N THR A 76 -23.21 7.71 -20.25
CA THR A 76 -21.78 7.67 -19.91
C THR A 76 -21.52 6.78 -18.70
N PHE A 77 -22.29 6.92 -17.62
CA PHE A 77 -22.11 6.11 -16.41
C PHE A 77 -22.32 4.61 -16.70
N LYS A 78 -23.28 4.26 -17.57
CA LYS A 78 -23.49 2.88 -18.05
C LYS A 78 -22.29 2.25 -18.75
N LYS A 79 -21.40 3.07 -19.34
CA LYS A 79 -20.24 2.59 -20.11
C LYS A 79 -18.95 2.50 -19.30
N GLY A 80 -18.96 2.93 -18.04
CA GLY A 80 -17.77 2.86 -17.17
C GLY A 80 -17.62 4.05 -16.23
N GLY A 81 -18.70 4.71 -15.85
CA GLY A 81 -18.65 5.79 -14.88
C GLY A 81 -19.38 5.42 -13.59
N TYR A 82 -18.81 5.84 -12.47
CA TYR A 82 -19.28 5.57 -11.12
C TYR A 82 -19.46 6.90 -10.38
N THR A 83 -20.58 7.08 -9.72
CA THR A 83 -20.86 8.27 -8.92
C THR A 83 -21.95 7.93 -7.89
N TYR A 84 -22.24 8.88 -7.02
CA TYR A 84 -23.33 8.77 -6.07
C TYR A 84 -23.96 10.14 -5.83
N PHE A 85 -25.19 10.15 -5.32
CA PHE A 85 -25.85 11.38 -4.88
C PHE A 85 -26.99 11.08 -3.91
N TYR A 86 -27.38 12.08 -3.13
CA TYR A 86 -28.61 12.04 -2.35
C TYR A 86 -29.73 12.66 -3.18
N SER A 87 -30.78 11.88 -3.47
CA SER A 87 -31.91 12.38 -4.27
C SER A 87 -32.96 13.07 -3.39
N ASN A 88 -33.02 14.39 -3.44
CA ASN A 88 -34.04 15.22 -2.81
C ASN A 88 -35.45 14.83 -3.25
N TYR A 89 -35.66 14.51 -4.53
CA TYR A 89 -36.97 14.09 -5.02
C TYR A 89 -37.43 12.79 -4.35
N VAL A 90 -36.58 11.76 -4.31
CA VAL A 90 -36.90 10.48 -3.66
C VAL A 90 -37.07 10.68 -2.16
N ASN A 91 -36.13 11.37 -1.52
CA ASN A 91 -36.13 11.58 -0.08
C ASN A 91 -37.38 12.33 0.38
N THR A 92 -37.81 13.35 -0.36
CA THR A 92 -39.03 14.11 -0.06
C THR A 92 -40.29 13.32 -0.38
N LYS A 93 -40.33 12.61 -1.52
CA LYS A 93 -41.52 11.89 -1.97
C LYS A 93 -41.89 10.73 -1.04
N PHE A 94 -40.89 10.03 -0.49
CA PHE A 94 -41.10 8.84 0.33
C PHE A 94 -40.77 9.05 1.82
N ASP A 95 -40.31 10.24 2.21
CA ASP A 95 -39.88 10.55 3.58
C ASP A 95 -38.79 9.57 4.09
N VAL A 96 -37.73 9.46 3.31
CA VAL A 96 -36.61 8.53 3.51
C VAL A 96 -35.27 9.22 3.27
N GLU A 97 -34.18 8.60 3.72
CA GLU A 97 -32.83 9.04 3.42
C GLU A 97 -32.12 8.01 2.53
N VAL A 98 -32.10 8.28 1.23
CA VAL A 98 -31.51 7.38 0.23
C VAL A 98 -30.25 7.98 -0.36
N LEU A 99 -29.17 7.20 -0.30
CA LEU A 99 -27.98 7.40 -1.11
C LEU A 99 -28.13 6.57 -2.39
N VAL A 100 -28.11 7.24 -3.54
CA VAL A 100 -28.25 6.60 -4.86
C VAL A 100 -26.85 6.38 -5.42
N LEU A 101 -26.47 5.13 -5.63
CA LEU A 101 -25.24 4.73 -6.29
C LEU A 101 -25.51 4.52 -7.78
N VAL A 102 -24.71 5.15 -8.64
CA VAL A 102 -24.86 5.12 -10.09
C VAL A 102 -23.60 4.54 -10.71
N GLY A 103 -23.74 3.44 -11.44
CA GLY A 103 -22.64 2.66 -11.99
C GLY A 103 -22.91 1.16 -11.88
N LYS A 104 -22.06 0.36 -12.53
CA LYS A 104 -22.22 -1.10 -12.59
C LYS A 104 -21.51 -1.80 -11.42
N PHE A 105 -22.05 -1.64 -10.21
CA PHE A 105 -21.46 -2.19 -8.99
C PHE A 105 -21.64 -3.71 -8.82
N GLU A 106 -22.68 -4.31 -9.41
CA GLU A 106 -22.92 -5.76 -9.42
C GLU A 106 -22.48 -6.37 -10.75
N ASP A 107 -21.63 -7.40 -10.70
CA ASP A 107 -21.21 -8.12 -11.91
C ASP A 107 -22.39 -8.85 -12.55
N ARG A 108 -22.54 -8.68 -13.88
CA ARG A 108 -23.62 -9.26 -14.71
C ARG A 108 -25.02 -8.72 -14.43
N SER A 109 -25.16 -7.62 -13.70
CA SER A 109 -26.42 -6.88 -13.61
C SER A 109 -26.60 -5.95 -14.81
N ASP A 110 -27.83 -5.85 -15.32
CA ASP A 110 -28.22 -4.81 -16.28
C ASP A 110 -28.65 -3.51 -15.57
N ASN A 111 -28.79 -3.57 -14.23
CA ASN A 111 -29.15 -2.40 -13.44
C ASN A 111 -27.89 -1.64 -13.02
N ASN A 112 -27.86 -0.35 -13.35
CA ASN A 112 -26.73 0.53 -13.06
C ASN A 112 -27.06 1.53 -11.93
N ILE A 113 -28.19 1.33 -11.24
CA ILE A 113 -28.54 2.15 -10.10
C ILE A 113 -28.93 1.25 -8.92
N ILE A 114 -28.25 1.45 -7.80
CA ILE A 114 -28.49 0.76 -6.53
C ILE A 114 -28.78 1.84 -5.48
N TRP A 115 -29.74 1.59 -4.61
CA TRP A 115 -29.99 2.46 -3.47
C TRP A 115 -29.36 1.87 -2.23
N TYR A 116 -28.70 2.72 -1.46
CA TYR A 116 -28.26 2.42 -0.11
C TYR A 116 -29.22 3.12 0.85
N VAL A 117 -29.95 2.33 1.64
CA VAL A 117 -31.09 2.80 2.44
C VAL A 117 -30.95 2.32 3.89
N PRO A 118 -31.08 3.21 4.88
CA PRO A 118 -31.18 2.82 6.29
C PRO A 118 -32.29 1.80 6.52
N LYS A 119 -32.03 0.76 7.33
CA LYS A 119 -33.02 -0.30 7.61
C LYS A 119 -34.32 0.23 8.21
N LYS A 120 -34.25 1.35 8.94
CA LYS A 120 -35.41 2.06 9.52
C LYS A 120 -36.39 2.58 8.45
N ASP A 121 -35.90 2.88 7.25
CA ASP A 121 -36.67 3.51 6.17
C ASP A 121 -37.11 2.49 5.12
N LEU A 122 -36.61 1.25 5.19
CA LEU A 122 -36.92 0.17 4.26
C LEU A 122 -38.41 -0.19 4.26
N GLU A 123 -39.06 -0.20 5.41
CA GLU A 123 -40.49 -0.53 5.52
C GLU A 123 -41.36 0.53 4.83
N LYS A 124 -41.01 1.83 4.95
CA LYS A 124 -41.70 2.91 4.22
C LYS A 124 -41.64 2.71 2.70
N LEU A 125 -40.50 2.22 2.20
CA LEU A 125 -40.34 1.92 0.78
C LEU A 125 -41.13 0.69 0.34
N LYS A 126 -41.21 -0.37 1.16
CA LYS A 126 -42.02 -1.55 0.86
C LYS A 126 -43.52 -1.26 0.81
N GLU A 127 -43.99 -0.35 1.66
CA GLU A 127 -45.40 0.09 1.68
C GLU A 127 -45.73 1.05 0.53
N SER A 128 -44.71 1.63 -0.10
CA SER A 128 -44.88 2.53 -1.24
C SER A 128 -45.22 1.77 -2.53
N SER A 129 -45.79 2.47 -3.51
CA SER A 129 -46.16 1.90 -4.81
C SER A 129 -44.96 1.54 -5.71
N LEU A 130 -43.75 1.40 -5.18
CA LEU A 130 -42.49 1.23 -5.91
C LEU A 130 -42.31 -0.17 -6.55
N GLY A 131 -43.29 -1.06 -6.45
CA GLY A 131 -43.20 -2.42 -6.99
C GLY A 131 -42.29 -3.32 -6.14
N ASN A 132 -41.80 -4.42 -6.73
CA ASN A 132 -40.95 -5.37 -6.01
C ASN A 132 -39.54 -4.79 -5.77
N ILE A 133 -39.14 -4.78 -4.51
CA ILE A 133 -37.80 -4.40 -4.04
C ILE A 133 -36.97 -5.66 -3.84
N GLU A 134 -35.84 -5.76 -4.54
CA GLU A 134 -34.85 -6.80 -4.31
C GLU A 134 -33.74 -6.25 -3.41
N ILE A 135 -33.47 -6.95 -2.31
CA ILE A 135 -32.36 -6.66 -1.40
C ILE A 135 -31.10 -7.32 -1.96
N ILE A 136 -30.04 -6.52 -2.12
CA ILE A 136 -28.73 -6.96 -2.60
C ILE A 136 -27.85 -7.24 -1.38
N ASP A 137 -27.27 -8.43 -1.35
CA ASP A 137 -26.25 -8.79 -0.37
C ASP A 137 -24.97 -7.99 -0.67
N SER A 138 -24.34 -7.39 0.34
CA SER A 138 -23.12 -6.59 0.17
C SER A 138 -21.99 -7.41 -0.46
N ILE A 139 -21.96 -8.73 -0.27
CA ILE A 139 -20.99 -9.65 -0.88
C ILE A 139 -21.08 -9.66 -2.42
N LYS A 140 -22.23 -9.28 -2.99
CA LYS A 140 -22.42 -9.21 -4.46
C LYS A 140 -21.93 -7.90 -5.07
N ILE A 141 -21.61 -6.90 -4.23
CA ILE A 141 -21.12 -5.61 -4.67
C ILE A 141 -19.60 -5.68 -4.81
N ASP A 142 -19.09 -5.19 -5.93
CA ASP A 142 -17.66 -5.16 -6.20
C ASP A 142 -16.97 -4.08 -5.34
N GLU A 143 -16.20 -4.54 -4.35
CA GLU A 143 -15.43 -3.70 -3.42
C GLU A 143 -14.53 -2.71 -4.15
N LYS A 144 -13.85 -3.12 -5.23
CA LYS A 144 -12.97 -2.22 -5.98
C LYS A 144 -13.72 -1.07 -6.64
N LYS A 145 -14.97 -1.31 -7.08
CA LYS A 145 -15.81 -0.26 -7.66
C LYS A 145 -16.33 0.70 -6.59
N MET A 146 -16.54 0.22 -5.38
CA MET A 146 -16.88 1.08 -4.22
C MET A 146 -15.68 1.91 -3.76
N GLU A 147 -14.47 1.35 -3.77
CA GLU A 147 -13.23 2.08 -3.48
C GLU A 147 -12.99 3.26 -4.44
N LEU A 148 -13.38 3.13 -5.73
CA LEU A 148 -13.26 4.23 -6.70
C LEU A 148 -13.93 5.50 -6.21
N ILE A 149 -15.13 5.37 -5.64
CA ILE A 149 -15.93 6.46 -5.10
C ILE A 149 -15.76 6.65 -3.58
N GLN A 150 -14.77 5.97 -2.97
CA GLN A 150 -14.43 6.05 -1.54
C GLN A 150 -15.58 5.67 -0.59
N MET A 151 -16.35 4.65 -0.98
CA MET A 151 -17.54 4.19 -0.25
C MET A 151 -17.45 2.70 0.16
N GLU A 152 -16.26 2.11 0.18
CA GLU A 152 -16.03 0.72 0.57
C GLU A 152 -16.56 0.40 1.98
N ASN A 153 -16.48 1.37 2.90
CA ASN A 153 -16.99 1.23 4.27
C ASN A 153 -18.50 0.95 4.36
N LEU A 154 -19.27 1.25 3.30
CA LEU A 154 -20.71 0.96 3.26
C LEU A 154 -21.01 -0.55 3.17
N LEU A 155 -20.03 -1.37 2.75
CA LEU A 155 -20.19 -2.82 2.60
C LEU A 155 -20.28 -3.54 3.95
N ASP A 156 -19.66 -2.96 4.99
CA ASP A 156 -19.62 -3.48 6.36
C ASP A 156 -20.69 -2.84 7.27
N ASP A 157 -21.41 -1.82 6.79
CA ASP A 157 -22.40 -1.12 7.58
C ASP A 157 -23.71 -1.93 7.73
N ASN A 158 -23.89 -2.44 8.94
CA ASN A 158 -25.07 -3.22 9.31
C ASN A 158 -26.34 -2.38 9.54
N SER A 159 -26.26 -1.04 9.49
CA SER A 159 -27.40 -0.14 9.75
C SER A 159 -28.30 0.09 8.53
N ALA A 160 -27.81 -0.21 7.33
CA ALA A 160 -28.49 0.01 6.06
C ALA A 160 -28.48 -1.24 5.17
N GLN A 161 -29.12 -1.14 4.01
CA GLN A 161 -29.18 -2.20 3.01
C GLN A 161 -29.10 -1.62 1.60
N PHE A 162 -28.47 -2.40 0.72
CA PHE A 162 -28.49 -2.15 -0.71
C PHE A 162 -29.76 -2.74 -1.31
N ILE A 163 -30.47 -1.95 -2.12
CA ILE A 163 -31.70 -2.37 -2.78
C ILE A 163 -31.70 -1.98 -4.25
N LYS A 164 -32.44 -2.76 -5.05
CA LYS A 164 -32.79 -2.44 -6.44
C LYS A 164 -34.27 -2.70 -6.69
N PHE A 165 -34.80 -2.06 -7.72
CA PHE A 165 -36.20 -2.19 -8.12
C PHE A 165 -36.32 -3.02 -9.40
N ASP A 166 -37.30 -3.93 -9.42
CA ASP A 166 -37.62 -4.70 -10.63
C ASP A 166 -38.36 -3.85 -11.68
N GLY A 167 -39.04 -2.79 -11.24
CA GLY A 167 -39.81 -1.88 -12.08
C GLY A 167 -38.97 -1.08 -13.10
N LYS A 168 -39.65 -0.33 -13.98
CA LYS A 168 -38.98 0.62 -14.89
C LYS A 168 -38.63 1.95 -14.22
N GLU A 169 -39.29 2.26 -13.11
CA GLU A 169 -39.01 3.47 -12.33
C GLU A 169 -37.63 3.36 -11.68
N PHE A 170 -36.91 4.47 -11.60
CA PHE A 170 -35.63 4.59 -10.90
C PHE A 170 -34.46 3.76 -11.45
N LYS A 171 -34.60 3.14 -12.64
CA LYS A 171 -33.50 2.45 -13.36
C LYS A 171 -32.54 3.39 -14.09
N ASN A 172 -32.91 4.64 -14.30
CA ASN A 172 -32.11 5.63 -15.03
C ASN A 172 -32.18 7.00 -14.33
N LEU A 173 -31.14 7.81 -14.47
CA LEU A 173 -31.05 9.15 -13.88
C LEU A 173 -32.24 10.08 -14.18
N PRO A 174 -32.83 10.09 -15.40
CA PRO A 174 -34.00 10.95 -15.66
C PRO A 174 -35.20 10.71 -14.74
N SER A 175 -35.33 9.54 -14.11
CA SER A 175 -36.43 9.23 -13.18
C SER A 175 -36.32 9.97 -11.85
N TYR A 176 -35.17 10.55 -11.52
CA TYR A 176 -34.89 11.15 -10.21
C TYR A 176 -35.19 12.65 -10.12
N GLN A 177 -35.67 13.28 -11.20
CA GLN A 177 -35.94 14.73 -11.25
C GLN A 177 -34.78 15.57 -10.68
N ILE A 178 -33.56 15.23 -11.11
CA ILE A 178 -32.30 15.74 -10.57
C ILE A 178 -32.31 17.28 -10.55
N SER A 179 -32.13 17.86 -9.37
CA SER A 179 -31.96 19.29 -9.13
C SER A 179 -30.60 19.77 -9.63
N ASP A 180 -30.41 21.09 -9.76
CA ASP A 180 -29.14 21.61 -10.30
C ASP A 180 -27.96 21.31 -9.36
N ILE A 181 -28.20 21.32 -8.05
CA ILE A 181 -27.20 21.00 -7.03
C ILE A 181 -26.77 19.54 -7.12
N GLU A 182 -27.74 18.62 -7.27
CA GLU A 182 -27.45 17.20 -7.45
C GLU A 182 -26.74 16.92 -8.77
N LEU A 183 -27.05 17.68 -9.83
CA LEU A 183 -26.38 17.56 -11.11
C LEU A 183 -24.91 17.98 -11.02
N ILE A 184 -24.62 19.04 -10.26
CA ILE A 184 -23.24 19.47 -9.97
C ILE A 184 -22.53 18.38 -9.17
N ALA A 185 -23.13 17.90 -8.08
CA ALA A 185 -22.56 16.84 -7.23
C ALA A 185 -22.27 15.55 -8.02
N LEU A 186 -23.22 15.09 -8.85
CA LEU A 186 -23.04 13.94 -9.75
C LEU A 186 -21.81 14.08 -10.66
N SER A 187 -21.49 15.32 -11.05
CA SER A 187 -20.36 15.62 -11.92
C SER A 187 -19.04 15.66 -11.15
N GLU A 188 -19.05 16.19 -9.93
CA GLU A 188 -17.88 16.32 -9.06
C GLU A 188 -17.42 14.99 -8.48
N ASP A 189 -18.38 14.14 -8.09
CA ASP A 189 -18.13 12.82 -7.52
C ASP A 189 -17.98 11.71 -8.58
N ALA A 190 -18.01 12.08 -9.87
CA ALA A 190 -17.85 11.13 -10.97
C ALA A 190 -16.42 10.57 -11.05
N LYS A 191 -16.32 9.24 -11.06
CA LYS A 191 -15.09 8.48 -11.29
C LYS A 191 -15.27 7.63 -12.54
N LEU A 192 -14.44 7.88 -13.54
CA LEU A 192 -14.53 7.26 -14.85
C LEU A 192 -13.42 6.23 -15.01
N VAL A 193 -13.77 5.06 -15.53
CA VAL A 193 -12.84 3.97 -15.80
C VAL A 193 -12.99 3.60 -17.26
N ASP A 194 -11.92 3.76 -18.02
CA ASP A 194 -11.87 3.28 -19.40
C ASP A 194 -11.98 1.76 -19.40
N ASN A 195 -13.12 1.25 -19.88
CA ASN A 195 -13.26 -0.16 -20.18
C ASN A 195 -12.34 -0.50 -21.37
N THR A 196 -11.78 -1.72 -21.38
CA THR A 196 -10.74 -2.22 -22.31
C THR A 196 -11.13 -2.30 -23.80
N GLY A 197 -12.11 -1.52 -24.26
CA GLY A 197 -12.49 -1.44 -25.66
C GLY A 197 -12.78 0.00 -26.07
N ASN A 198 -11.77 0.68 -26.62
CA ASN A 198 -11.83 1.83 -27.55
C ASN A 198 -12.80 3.02 -27.30
N ASN A 199 -13.54 3.04 -26.19
CA ASN A 199 -14.42 4.12 -25.78
C ASN A 199 -13.69 4.90 -24.70
N ASP A 200 -13.28 6.12 -25.05
CA ASP A 200 -12.74 7.10 -24.12
C ASP A 200 -13.92 7.66 -23.31
N VAL A 201 -14.17 7.05 -22.14
CA VAL A 201 -15.33 7.38 -21.28
C VAL A 201 -15.18 8.81 -20.77
N HIS A 202 -13.95 9.27 -20.56
CA HIS A 202 -13.63 10.64 -20.20
C HIS A 202 -14.11 11.63 -21.26
N LYS A 203 -13.81 11.36 -22.54
CA LYS A 203 -14.27 12.22 -23.63
C LYS A 203 -15.79 12.20 -23.79
N GLU A 204 -16.44 11.04 -23.62
CA GLU A 204 -17.90 10.97 -23.64
C GLU A 204 -18.53 11.78 -22.50
N PHE A 205 -17.92 11.75 -21.31
CA PHE A 205 -18.34 12.55 -20.16
C PHE A 205 -18.18 14.04 -20.44
N GLU A 206 -17.03 14.48 -20.94
CA GLU A 206 -16.78 15.88 -21.33
C GLU A 206 -17.78 16.37 -22.39
N ASN A 207 -18.05 15.54 -23.41
CA ASN A 207 -19.04 15.83 -24.45
C ASN A 207 -20.48 15.92 -23.93
N ALA A 208 -20.79 15.32 -22.78
CA ALA A 208 -22.12 15.43 -22.18
C ALA A 208 -22.44 16.88 -21.78
N PHE A 209 -21.43 17.67 -21.40
CA PHE A 209 -21.60 19.07 -20.98
C PHE A 209 -21.51 20.08 -22.13
N GLU A 210 -21.12 19.65 -23.34
CA GLU A 210 -21.08 20.53 -24.51
C GLU A 210 -22.45 21.14 -24.83
N ASN A 211 -22.44 22.45 -25.11
CA ASN A 211 -23.61 23.27 -25.42
C ASN A 211 -24.70 23.26 -24.33
N THR A 212 -24.32 23.03 -23.07
CA THR A 212 -25.24 23.11 -21.94
C THR A 212 -25.06 24.39 -21.12
N PHE A 213 -25.87 24.53 -20.07
CA PHE A 213 -25.78 25.65 -19.13
C PHE A 213 -24.69 25.47 -18.06
N LEU A 214 -24.03 24.29 -18.04
CA LEU A 214 -22.90 23.97 -17.19
C LEU A 214 -21.63 23.84 -18.05
N HIS A 215 -20.52 24.40 -17.58
CA HIS A 215 -19.20 24.19 -18.13
C HIS A 215 -18.43 23.24 -17.23
N LEU A 216 -17.87 22.18 -17.81
CA LEU A 216 -17.06 21.22 -17.08
C LEU A 216 -15.61 21.71 -17.03
N GLN A 217 -15.12 22.04 -15.84
CA GLN A 217 -13.70 22.24 -15.57
C GLN A 217 -13.05 20.89 -15.28
N LYS A 218 -11.87 20.66 -15.85
CA LYS A 218 -11.07 19.45 -15.68
C LYS A 218 -9.79 19.82 -14.92
N ASP A 219 -9.63 19.25 -13.74
CA ASP A 219 -8.42 19.37 -12.93
C ASP A 219 -7.73 18.01 -12.89
N GLU A 220 -6.53 17.94 -13.48
CA GLU A 220 -5.69 16.75 -13.41
C GLU A 220 -4.84 16.83 -12.15
N PHE A 221 -5.27 16.13 -11.10
CA PHE A 221 -4.46 16.01 -9.89
C PHE A 221 -3.61 14.75 -9.96
N SER A 222 -2.34 14.93 -9.66
CA SER A 222 -1.36 13.85 -9.59
C SER A 222 -0.55 14.03 -8.32
N ASN A 223 -0.64 13.08 -7.41
CA ASN A 223 0.22 13.03 -6.23
C ASN A 223 1.63 12.50 -6.55
N ILE A 224 1.96 12.32 -7.83
CA ILE A 224 3.22 11.71 -8.29
C ILE A 224 4.40 12.59 -7.93
N GLU A 225 4.28 13.91 -8.01
CA GLU A 225 5.38 14.79 -7.62
C GLU A 225 5.70 14.68 -6.13
N GLU A 226 4.68 14.65 -5.28
CA GLU A 226 4.82 14.49 -3.83
C GLU A 226 5.38 13.10 -3.49
N ILE A 227 4.83 12.04 -4.08
CA ILE A 227 5.30 10.66 -3.88
C ILE A 227 6.74 10.51 -4.40
N SER A 228 7.07 11.10 -5.55
CA SER A 228 8.41 11.09 -6.13
C SER A 228 9.43 11.81 -5.22
N PHE A 229 9.03 12.92 -4.60
CA PHE A 229 9.85 13.61 -3.61
C PHE A 229 10.11 12.72 -2.39
N VAL A 230 9.05 12.13 -1.81
CA VAL A 230 9.14 11.23 -0.66
C VAL A 230 10.05 10.03 -0.97
N LYS A 231 9.91 9.42 -2.15
CA LYS A 231 10.76 8.31 -2.62
C LYS A 231 12.23 8.71 -2.68
N ARG A 232 12.56 9.84 -3.32
CA ARG A 232 13.95 10.31 -3.46
C ARG A 232 14.57 10.56 -2.10
N PHE A 233 13.83 11.19 -1.19
CA PHE A 233 14.31 11.50 0.15
C PHE A 233 14.56 10.23 0.98
N MET A 234 13.57 9.32 1.05
CA MET A 234 13.69 8.09 1.83
C MET A 234 14.77 7.15 1.29
N PHE A 235 14.92 7.06 -0.03
CA PHE A 235 15.94 6.23 -0.65
C PHE A 235 17.37 6.66 -0.25
N ILE A 236 17.65 7.96 -0.26
CA ILE A 236 18.95 8.50 0.17
C ILE A 236 19.22 8.16 1.64
N TYR A 237 18.20 8.31 2.49
CA TYR A 237 18.31 8.03 3.91
C TYR A 237 18.62 6.55 4.19
N ILE A 238 17.98 5.62 3.48
CA ILE A 238 18.24 4.18 3.59
C ILE A 238 19.70 3.86 3.21
N ILE A 239 20.20 4.43 2.11
CA ILE A 239 21.59 4.23 1.67
C ILE A 239 22.58 4.70 2.73
N ILE A 240 22.38 5.92 3.27
CA ILE A 240 23.27 6.48 4.31
C ILE A 240 23.28 5.58 5.55
N SER A 241 22.12 5.06 5.95
CA SER A 241 21.98 4.17 7.10
C SER A 241 22.71 2.84 6.92
N ILE A 242 22.61 2.22 5.74
CA ILE A 242 23.34 0.99 5.40
C ILE A 242 24.85 1.25 5.44
N ILE A 243 25.33 2.36 4.85
CA ILE A 243 26.76 2.72 4.84
C ILE A 243 27.28 2.93 6.27
N ALA A 244 26.55 3.68 7.10
CA ALA A 244 26.93 3.92 8.49
C ALA A 244 27.05 2.60 9.28
N THR A 245 26.11 1.67 9.07
CA THR A 245 26.15 0.34 9.70
C THR A 245 27.36 -0.46 9.25
N ALA A 246 27.63 -0.48 7.95
CA ALA A 246 28.78 -1.18 7.38
C ALA A 246 30.09 -0.65 7.95
N LEU A 247 30.23 0.68 8.10
CA LEU A 247 31.41 1.30 8.71
C LEU A 247 31.57 0.93 10.20
N GLY A 248 30.50 1.03 10.99
CA GLY A 248 30.54 0.66 12.41
C GLY A 248 30.97 -0.79 12.62
N LEU A 249 30.48 -1.69 11.77
CA LEU A 249 30.85 -3.09 11.84
C LEU A 249 32.30 -3.34 11.37
N ILE A 250 32.79 -2.66 10.31
CA ILE A 250 34.21 -2.76 9.92
C ILE A 250 35.13 -2.41 11.09
N ILE A 251 34.79 -1.38 11.86
CA ILE A 251 35.57 -0.95 13.03
C ILE A 251 35.58 -2.06 14.09
N ILE A 252 34.41 -2.63 14.42
CA ILE A 252 34.28 -3.64 15.47
C ILE A 252 34.94 -4.96 15.07
N ILE A 253 34.74 -5.43 13.83
CA ILE A 253 35.38 -6.66 13.35
C ILE A 253 36.90 -6.52 13.34
N LYS A 254 37.45 -5.41 12.85
CA LYS A 254 38.90 -5.16 12.92
C LYS A 254 39.41 -5.18 14.36
N HIS A 255 38.67 -4.60 15.29
CA HIS A 255 39.04 -4.59 16.71
C HIS A 255 39.01 -6.00 17.33
N ILE A 256 37.97 -6.79 17.05
CA ILE A 256 37.88 -8.19 17.51
C ILE A 256 39.01 -9.02 16.89
N TYR A 257 39.23 -8.87 15.58
CA TYR A 257 40.26 -9.58 14.84
C TYR A 257 41.66 -9.28 15.39
N ALA A 258 41.99 -8.01 15.63
CA ALA A 258 43.27 -7.61 16.23
C ALA A 258 43.51 -8.28 17.60
N LYS A 259 42.47 -8.41 18.42
CA LYS A 259 42.57 -9.11 19.72
C LYS A 259 42.72 -10.63 19.57
N LEU A 260 42.09 -11.23 18.56
CA LEU A 260 42.13 -12.68 18.31
C LEU A 260 43.30 -13.11 17.43
N HIS A 261 44.06 -12.17 16.86
CA HIS A 261 45.15 -12.43 15.92
C HIS A 261 46.15 -13.48 16.41
N ARG A 262 46.60 -13.37 17.67
CA ARG A 262 47.54 -14.34 18.26
C ARG A 262 46.94 -15.75 18.35
N GLU A 263 45.66 -15.85 18.71
CA GLU A 263 44.96 -17.14 18.78
C GLU A 263 44.74 -17.74 17.39
N TYR A 264 44.44 -16.91 16.39
CA TYR A 264 44.33 -17.35 15.01
C TYR A 264 45.64 -17.91 14.46
N ILE A 265 46.78 -17.24 14.71
CA ILE A 265 48.10 -17.77 14.34
C ILE A 265 48.38 -19.12 15.00
N ILE A 266 48.12 -19.24 16.31
CA ILE A 266 48.31 -20.51 17.02
C ILE A 266 47.45 -21.62 16.38
N HIS A 267 46.19 -21.34 16.08
CA HIS A 267 45.32 -22.31 15.43
C HIS A 267 45.79 -22.69 14.02
N LEU A 268 46.33 -21.75 13.23
CA LEU A 268 46.92 -22.03 11.92
C LEU A 268 48.15 -22.93 12.05
N ILE A 269 49.04 -22.66 13.00
CA ILE A 269 50.22 -23.49 13.30
C ILE A 269 49.80 -24.91 13.72
N CYS A 270 48.72 -25.03 14.50
CA CYS A 270 48.13 -26.31 14.88
C CYS A 270 47.33 -27.01 13.77
N GLY A 271 47.37 -26.52 12.52
CA GLY A 271 46.78 -27.17 11.34
C GLY A 271 45.37 -26.71 10.97
N ALA A 272 44.84 -25.63 11.54
CA ALA A 272 43.58 -25.03 11.07
C ALA A 272 43.78 -24.32 9.72
N THR A 273 42.73 -24.24 8.90
CA THR A 273 42.75 -23.50 7.63
C THR A 273 42.19 -22.08 7.80
N LYS A 274 42.46 -21.19 6.85
CA LYS A 274 41.84 -19.84 6.81
C LYS A 274 40.30 -19.91 6.74
N LEU A 275 39.75 -20.95 6.10
CA LEU A 275 38.31 -21.23 6.08
C LEU A 275 37.74 -21.47 7.49
N ASN A 276 38.50 -22.15 8.37
CA ASN A 276 38.06 -22.37 9.75
C ASN A 276 37.96 -21.05 10.54
N ILE A 277 38.88 -20.10 10.29
CA ILE A 277 38.85 -18.76 10.89
C ILE A 277 37.68 -17.95 10.33
N PHE A 278 37.41 -18.05 9.03
CA PHE A 278 36.24 -17.45 8.39
C PHE A 278 34.95 -17.93 9.06
N ILE A 279 34.72 -19.25 9.10
CA ILE A 279 33.53 -19.84 9.73
C ILE A 279 33.39 -19.42 11.20
N ARG A 280 34.52 -19.37 11.94
CA ARG A 280 34.52 -18.92 13.34
C ARG A 280 33.99 -17.49 13.49
N ASN A 281 34.36 -16.58 12.59
CA ASN A 281 33.89 -15.20 12.57
C ASN A 281 32.46 -15.06 12.03
N SER A 282 32.07 -15.88 11.05
CA SER A 282 30.69 -15.91 10.52
C SER A 282 29.66 -16.29 11.59
N ILE A 283 30.02 -17.11 12.59
CA ILE A 283 29.12 -17.43 13.71
C ILE A 283 28.70 -16.17 14.49
N PHE A 284 29.64 -15.24 14.70
CA PHE A 284 29.34 -13.97 15.36
C PHE A 284 28.26 -13.19 14.60
N LEU A 285 28.39 -13.13 13.26
CA LEU A 285 27.43 -12.48 12.38
C LEU A 285 26.05 -13.16 12.36
N ILE A 286 26.04 -14.50 12.29
CA ILE A 286 24.81 -15.29 12.23
C ILE A 286 24.01 -15.11 13.53
N PHE A 287 24.67 -15.14 14.69
CA PHE A 287 24.01 -14.89 15.96
C PHE A 287 23.43 -13.48 16.02
N LEU A 288 24.20 -12.50 15.58
CA LEU A 288 23.79 -11.11 15.58
C LEU A 288 22.56 -10.89 14.68
N THR A 289 22.63 -11.38 13.44
CA THR A 289 21.50 -11.26 12.50
C THR A 289 20.29 -12.05 12.97
N GLY A 290 20.51 -13.23 13.57
CA GLY A 290 19.44 -14.07 14.11
C GLY A 290 18.70 -13.43 15.29
N ILE A 291 19.42 -12.83 16.25
CA ILE A 291 18.81 -12.11 17.37
C ILE A 291 18.05 -10.88 16.86
N ASN A 292 18.63 -10.10 15.96
CA ASN A 292 17.98 -8.94 15.38
C ASN A 292 16.70 -9.32 14.62
N PHE A 293 16.76 -10.37 13.79
CA PHE A 293 15.60 -10.89 13.06
C PHE A 293 14.46 -11.30 14.01
N LEU A 294 14.78 -12.07 15.04
CA LEU A 294 13.80 -12.49 16.05
C LEU A 294 13.21 -11.29 16.80
N THR A 295 14.04 -10.30 17.14
CA THR A 295 13.61 -9.10 17.85
C THR A 295 12.66 -8.26 16.99
N MET A 296 12.99 -8.04 15.73
CA MET A 296 12.13 -7.29 14.79
C MET A 296 10.79 -8.01 14.58
N ASN A 297 10.79 -9.33 14.44
CA ASN A 297 9.54 -10.08 14.29
C ASN A 297 8.73 -10.12 15.58
N TYR A 298 9.38 -10.17 16.74
CA TYR A 298 8.70 -10.02 18.03
C TYR A 298 8.02 -8.65 18.14
N LEU A 299 8.68 -7.56 17.71
CA LEU A 299 8.08 -6.23 17.63
C LEU A 299 6.92 -6.17 16.64
N ASN A 300 6.96 -6.97 15.57
CA ASN A 300 5.87 -7.13 14.60
C ASN A 300 4.81 -8.18 15.01
N ALA A 301 4.84 -8.66 16.26
CA ALA A 301 3.97 -9.73 16.75
C ALA A 301 3.94 -11.02 15.90
N PHE A 302 5.01 -11.26 15.12
CA PHE A 302 5.11 -12.35 14.15
C PHE A 302 4.02 -12.37 13.07
N ASN A 303 3.44 -11.21 12.75
CA ASN A 303 2.54 -11.09 11.60
C ASN A 303 3.32 -11.34 10.30
N MET A 304 2.77 -12.17 9.41
CA MET A 304 3.36 -12.51 8.12
C MET A 304 2.92 -11.50 7.05
N ASP A 305 3.26 -10.24 7.27
CA ASP A 305 2.88 -9.09 6.45
C ASP A 305 4.06 -8.56 5.61
N THR A 306 3.87 -7.39 5.00
CA THR A 306 4.91 -6.70 4.22
C THR A 306 6.15 -6.41 5.07
N PHE A 307 6.01 -6.06 6.35
CA PHE A 307 7.14 -5.79 7.23
C PHE A 307 7.98 -7.04 7.51
N PHE A 308 7.34 -8.20 7.63
CA PHE A 308 8.03 -9.49 7.75
C PHE A 308 8.88 -9.79 6.51
N ALA A 309 8.34 -9.57 5.30
CA ALA A 309 9.07 -9.76 4.05
C ALA A 309 10.27 -8.80 3.93
N ILE A 310 10.08 -7.52 4.30
CA ILE A 310 11.17 -6.53 4.33
C ILE A 310 12.28 -6.97 5.31
N ASN A 311 11.91 -7.46 6.50
CA ASN A 311 12.87 -7.90 7.51
C ASN A 311 13.73 -9.09 7.02
N ILE A 312 13.12 -10.05 6.30
CA ILE A 312 13.87 -11.13 5.64
C ILE A 312 14.87 -10.55 4.64
N PHE A 313 14.41 -9.65 3.77
CA PHE A 313 15.24 -9.05 2.74
C PHE A 313 16.45 -8.32 3.34
N ILE A 314 16.21 -7.45 4.33
CA ILE A 314 17.28 -6.72 5.04
C ILE A 314 18.25 -7.71 5.69
N SER A 315 17.76 -8.75 6.37
CA SER A 315 18.62 -9.74 7.04
C SER A 315 19.53 -10.48 6.07
N ILE A 316 19.04 -10.85 4.88
CA ILE A 316 19.85 -11.49 3.83
C ILE A 316 20.91 -10.53 3.29
N VAL A 317 20.50 -9.30 2.94
CA VAL A 317 21.41 -8.26 2.45
C VAL A 317 22.51 -7.99 3.48
N PHE A 318 22.13 -7.92 4.76
CA PHE A 318 23.04 -7.79 5.89
C PHE A 318 24.08 -8.90 5.83
N ILE A 319 23.67 -10.17 5.91
CA ILE A 319 24.58 -11.33 5.91
C ILE A 319 25.56 -11.27 4.73
N ILE A 320 25.06 -11.03 3.51
CA ILE A 320 25.90 -11.00 2.30
C ILE A 320 26.97 -9.89 2.38
N ILE A 321 26.57 -8.66 2.73
CA ILE A 321 27.51 -7.52 2.82
C ILE A 321 28.61 -7.83 3.83
N PHE A 322 28.26 -8.45 4.96
CA PHE A 322 29.24 -8.70 6.02
C PHE A 322 30.18 -9.85 5.76
N GLU A 323 29.70 -10.95 5.16
CA GLU A 323 30.60 -12.04 4.75
C GLU A 323 31.64 -11.53 3.74
N LEU A 324 31.26 -10.62 2.83
CA LEU A 324 32.20 -9.98 1.90
C LEU A 324 33.25 -9.11 2.63
N ILE A 325 32.86 -8.40 3.69
CA ILE A 325 33.77 -7.59 4.51
C ILE A 325 34.77 -8.48 5.25
N ILE A 326 34.31 -9.54 5.92
CA ILE A 326 35.17 -10.49 6.64
C ILE A 326 36.15 -11.15 5.69
N LEU A 327 35.67 -11.61 4.54
CA LEU A 327 36.50 -12.22 3.51
C LEU A 327 37.61 -11.26 3.05
N ARG A 328 37.29 -9.98 2.81
CA ARG A 328 38.28 -8.97 2.45
C ARG A 328 39.34 -8.74 3.53
N ILE A 329 38.94 -8.73 4.80
CA ILE A 329 39.86 -8.55 5.93
C ILE A 329 40.85 -9.73 5.97
N LEU A 330 40.35 -10.96 5.90
CA LEU A 330 41.16 -12.19 5.91
C LEU A 330 42.12 -12.33 4.72
N ILE A 331 41.76 -11.79 3.55
CA ILE A 331 42.64 -11.77 2.37
C ILE A 331 43.75 -10.73 2.56
N LYS A 332 43.43 -9.56 3.12
CA LYS A 332 44.37 -8.44 3.24
C LYS A 332 45.35 -8.62 4.40
N GLU A 333 44.91 -9.17 5.51
CA GLU A 333 45.78 -9.49 6.63
C GLU A 333 46.56 -10.76 6.28
N ASP A 334 47.83 -10.58 5.98
CA ASP A 334 48.72 -11.69 5.65
C ASP A 334 48.94 -12.55 6.90
N LEU A 335 48.05 -13.52 7.10
CA LEU A 335 48.19 -14.61 8.07
C LEU A 335 49.31 -15.59 7.66
N SER A 336 50.34 -15.13 6.94
CA SER A 336 51.47 -15.94 6.53
C SER A 336 52.32 -16.27 7.75
N ILE A 337 52.59 -17.56 7.91
CA ILE A 337 53.48 -18.08 8.94
C ILE A 337 54.90 -17.66 8.54
N LYS A 338 55.37 -16.51 9.00
CA LYS A 338 56.80 -16.34 9.23
C LYS A 338 57.10 -16.98 10.57
N LEU A 339 57.60 -18.22 10.52
CA LEU A 339 58.38 -18.77 11.60
C LEU A 339 59.64 -17.90 11.72
N GLU A 340 59.58 -16.84 12.54
CA GLU A 340 60.80 -16.28 13.13
C GLU A 340 61.29 -17.31 14.17
N GLY A 341 62.02 -18.29 13.68
CA GLY A 341 62.95 -19.08 14.48
C GLY A 341 64.29 -18.34 14.49
N GLU A 342 64.78 -18.08 15.71
CA GLU A 342 66.16 -17.80 16.14
C GLU A 342 67.16 -17.19 15.15
#